data_AF-A0A606EVY7-F1
#
_entry.id   AF-A0A606EVY7-F1
#
_cell.length_a   1.000
_cell.length_b   1.000
_cell.length_c   1.000
_cell.angle_alpha   90.00
_cell.angle_beta   90.00
_cell.angle_gamma   90.00
#
_symmetry.space_group_name_H-M   'P 1'
#
loop_
_entity.id
_entity.type
_entity.pdbx_description
1 polymer ?
#
loop_
_entity_poly.entity_id
_entity_poly.type
_entity_poly.pdbx_seq_one_letter_code
_entity_poly.pdbx_strand_id
1 'polypeptide(L)'
;MSQIDYQALRAKAEKATCGEWSLEYGEGRFDGDDALIHREVAGYIPICRIEGAHPESGFDEDFQMEQQANAEFIAAANPATVLALLDELEAKDSSISTQQHEIRTLLNALEQATEKRNSDIPGQKRLIGWRASDYTDETSDPELAKNWAAAIGVLPIFEGDVNTKLSAAGIKGE
;
A
#
# COMPACT_ATOMS: atom_id res chain seq x y z
N MET A 1 14.61 -9.73 3.78
CA MET A 1 14.24 -9.90 2.36
C MET A 1 15.35 -9.32 1.52
N SER A 2 15.95 -10.12 0.63
CA SER A 2 16.91 -9.60 -0.34
C SER A 2 16.18 -8.69 -1.32
N GLN A 3 16.75 -7.53 -1.63
CA GLN A 3 16.19 -6.61 -2.61
C GLN A 3 16.40 -7.19 -4.01
N ILE A 4 15.32 -7.44 -4.74
CA ILE A 4 15.38 -7.87 -6.13
C ILE A 4 15.85 -6.68 -6.97
N ASP A 5 16.88 -6.88 -7.79
CA ASP A 5 17.30 -5.90 -8.79
C ASP A 5 16.44 -6.05 -10.05
N TYR A 6 15.38 -5.26 -10.13
CA TYR A 6 14.42 -5.29 -11.24
C TYR A 6 15.06 -4.90 -12.59
N GLN A 7 16.04 -4.00 -12.59
CA GLN A 7 16.71 -3.56 -13.82
C GLN A 7 17.65 -4.66 -14.34
N ALA A 8 18.37 -5.33 -13.45
CA ALA A 8 19.16 -6.49 -13.82
C ALA A 8 18.28 -7.65 -14.32
N LEU A 9 17.09 -7.86 -13.72
CA LEU A 9 16.14 -8.86 -14.18
C LEU A 9 15.57 -8.53 -15.57
N ARG A 10 15.15 -7.27 -15.79
CA ARG A 10 14.68 -6.78 -17.09
C ARG A 10 15.73 -7.00 -18.18
N ALA A 11 16.97 -6.59 -17.94
CA ALA A 11 18.07 -6.74 -18.89
C ALA A 11 18.39 -8.20 -19.24
N LYS A 12 18.14 -9.14 -18.32
CA LYS A 12 18.26 -10.58 -18.60
C LYS A 12 17.09 -11.08 -19.44
N ALA A 13 15.87 -10.67 -19.13
CA ALA A 13 14.68 -11.06 -19.88
C ALA A 13 14.72 -10.55 -21.33
N GLU A 14 15.14 -9.30 -21.57
CA GLU A 14 15.27 -8.73 -22.92
C GLU A 14 16.30 -9.45 -23.80
N LYS A 15 17.34 -10.04 -23.19
CA LYS A 15 18.40 -10.77 -23.90
C LYS A 15 18.07 -12.25 -24.11
N ALA A 16 17.10 -12.78 -23.37
CA ALA A 16 16.67 -14.16 -23.49
C ALA A 16 15.82 -14.37 -24.75
N THR A 17 15.51 -15.63 -25.08
CA THR A 17 14.64 -15.97 -26.20
C THR A 17 13.28 -15.31 -25.99
N CYS A 18 12.95 -14.31 -26.82
CA CYS A 18 11.71 -13.55 -26.66
C CYS A 18 10.46 -14.40 -26.94
N GLY A 19 9.28 -13.87 -26.58
CA GLY A 19 7.99 -14.52 -26.84
C GLY A 19 7.66 -15.67 -25.90
N GLU A 20 6.52 -16.30 -26.14
CA GLU A 20 6.02 -17.44 -25.36
C GLU A 20 6.90 -18.67 -25.55
N TRP A 21 7.09 -19.39 -24.46
CA TRP A 21 7.80 -20.67 -24.44
C TRP A 21 6.78 -21.80 -24.27
N SER A 22 6.97 -22.87 -25.01
CA SER A 22 6.11 -24.04 -25.02
C SER A 22 6.83 -25.23 -24.37
N LEU A 23 6.05 -26.08 -23.72
CA LEU A 23 6.52 -27.32 -23.10
C LEU A 23 6.08 -28.50 -23.97
N GLU A 24 7.03 -29.35 -24.33
CA GLU A 24 6.81 -30.58 -25.08
C GLU A 24 7.41 -31.75 -24.29
N TYR A 25 6.67 -32.86 -24.24
CA TYR A 25 7.16 -34.14 -23.75
C TYR A 25 7.50 -34.97 -24.99
N GLY A 26 8.78 -35.31 -25.17
CA GLY A 26 9.24 -35.88 -26.44
C GLY A 26 8.70 -37.29 -26.68
N GLU A 27 8.03 -37.52 -27.81
CA GLU A 27 7.69 -38.89 -28.29
C GLU A 27 8.89 -39.57 -28.98
N GLY A 28 10.07 -39.53 -28.36
CA GLY A 28 11.26 -40.26 -28.84
C GLY A 28 11.97 -39.67 -30.07
N ARG A 29 11.71 -38.42 -30.47
CA ARG A 29 12.43 -37.81 -31.62
C ARG A 29 13.81 -37.24 -31.28
N PHE A 30 14.10 -36.88 -30.03
CA PHE A 30 15.42 -36.31 -29.68
C PHE A 30 16.01 -36.72 -28.30
N ASP A 31 15.21 -37.20 -27.34
CA ASP A 31 15.65 -37.39 -25.94
C ASP A 31 14.53 -38.02 -25.09
N GLY A 32 14.13 -39.25 -25.46
CA GLY A 32 12.85 -39.91 -25.13
C GLY A 32 12.39 -40.09 -23.67
N ASP A 33 12.97 -39.38 -22.70
CA ASP A 33 12.61 -39.42 -21.28
C ASP A 33 12.65 -38.03 -20.59
N ASP A 34 12.82 -36.94 -21.35
CA ASP A 34 12.93 -35.58 -20.81
C ASP A 34 11.79 -34.65 -21.28
N ALA A 35 11.53 -33.58 -20.51
CA ALA A 35 10.66 -32.50 -20.94
C ALA A 35 11.46 -31.36 -21.58
N LEU A 36 10.97 -30.84 -22.71
CA LEU A 36 11.64 -29.82 -23.50
C LEU A 36 10.85 -28.52 -23.48
N ILE A 37 11.52 -27.45 -23.07
CA ILE A 37 11.03 -26.10 -23.25
C ILE A 37 11.61 -25.57 -24.56
N HIS A 38 10.73 -25.12 -25.44
CA HIS A 38 11.09 -24.68 -26.77
C HIS A 38 10.28 -23.45 -27.19
N ARG A 39 10.64 -22.91 -28.35
CA ARG A 39 9.83 -21.92 -29.04
C ARG A 39 9.73 -22.28 -30.51
N GLU A 40 8.50 -22.27 -31.03
CA GLU A 40 8.23 -22.48 -32.46
C GLU A 40 8.10 -21.16 -33.21
N VAL A 41 9.23 -20.61 -33.67
CA VAL A 41 9.23 -19.44 -34.55
C VAL A 41 10.27 -19.66 -35.65
N ALA A 42 9.78 -19.84 -36.88
CA ALA A 42 10.60 -20.17 -38.06
C ALA A 42 11.44 -21.45 -37.91
N GLY A 43 10.95 -22.42 -37.12
CA GLY A 43 11.63 -23.66 -36.80
C GLY A 43 11.51 -24.00 -35.32
N TYR A 44 12.13 -25.10 -34.91
CA TYR A 44 12.20 -25.55 -33.52
C TYR A 44 13.44 -24.98 -32.83
N ILE A 45 13.25 -24.14 -31.81
CA ILE A 45 14.35 -23.59 -31.01
C ILE A 45 14.31 -24.24 -29.62
N PRO A 46 15.25 -25.14 -29.29
CA PRO A 46 15.35 -25.70 -27.94
C PRO A 46 15.88 -24.64 -26.96
N ILE A 47 15.26 -24.54 -25.79
CA ILE A 47 15.62 -23.56 -24.76
C ILE A 47 16.15 -24.24 -23.51
N CYS A 48 15.44 -25.25 -23.02
CA CYS A 48 15.81 -25.99 -21.82
C CYS A 48 15.34 -27.43 -21.91
N ARG A 49 16.07 -28.34 -21.25
CA ARG A 49 15.70 -29.73 -21.08
C ARG A 49 15.64 -30.04 -19.58
N ILE A 50 14.55 -30.65 -19.16
CA ILE A 50 14.28 -30.99 -17.77
C ILE A 50 14.25 -32.51 -17.67
N GLU A 51 15.27 -33.04 -17.02
CA GLU A 51 15.44 -34.48 -16.83
C GLU A 51 14.40 -35.05 -15.88
N GLY A 52 13.86 -36.22 -16.22
CA GLY A 52 12.95 -36.97 -15.35
C GLY A 52 11.51 -36.48 -15.35
N ALA A 53 11.20 -35.37 -16.02
CA ALA A 53 9.84 -34.84 -16.13
C ALA A 53 8.93 -35.69 -17.05
N HIS A 54 9.47 -36.51 -17.96
CA HIS A 54 8.65 -37.35 -18.83
C HIS A 54 7.97 -38.47 -18.02
N PRO A 55 6.69 -38.81 -18.30
CA PRO A 55 5.98 -39.89 -17.63
C PRO A 55 6.68 -41.25 -17.70
N GLU A 56 7.41 -41.50 -18.79
CA GLU A 56 8.12 -42.77 -19.03
C GLU A 56 9.59 -42.76 -18.56
N SER A 57 10.03 -41.70 -17.88
CA SER A 57 11.44 -41.48 -17.52
C SER A 57 12.06 -42.52 -16.58
N GLY A 58 11.25 -43.38 -15.97
CA GLY A 58 11.70 -44.44 -15.06
C GLY A 58 12.17 -43.93 -13.68
N PHE A 59 12.00 -42.64 -13.40
CA PHE A 59 12.24 -42.07 -12.07
C PHE A 59 11.06 -42.32 -11.12
N ASP A 60 11.32 -42.11 -9.82
CA ASP A 60 10.29 -42.16 -8.78
C ASP A 60 9.22 -41.07 -9.01
N GLU A 61 7.96 -41.38 -8.66
CA GLU A 61 6.79 -40.52 -8.93
C GLU A 61 6.94 -39.13 -8.28
N ASP A 62 7.46 -39.04 -7.05
CA ASP A 62 7.61 -37.77 -6.35
C ASP A 62 8.62 -36.85 -7.08
N PHE A 63 9.71 -37.44 -7.59
CA PHE A 63 10.71 -36.71 -8.36
C PHE A 63 10.15 -36.27 -9.71
N GLN A 64 9.45 -37.15 -10.42
CA GLN A 64 8.85 -36.84 -11.72
C GLN A 64 7.85 -35.68 -11.61
N MET A 65 6.97 -35.69 -10.61
CA MET A 65 6.00 -34.63 -10.39
C MET A 65 6.66 -33.26 -10.13
N GLU A 66 7.73 -33.24 -9.33
CA GLU A 66 8.49 -32.00 -9.09
C GLU A 66 9.11 -31.48 -10.40
N GLN A 67 9.66 -32.36 -11.22
CA GLN A 67 10.29 -31.99 -12.48
C GLN A 67 9.28 -31.48 -13.52
N GLN A 68 8.08 -32.07 -13.58
CA GLN A 68 6.98 -31.55 -14.39
C GLN A 68 6.58 -30.14 -13.95
N ALA A 69 6.39 -29.94 -12.65
CA ALA A 69 6.05 -28.62 -12.10
C ALA A 69 7.15 -27.58 -12.37
N ASN A 70 8.43 -27.97 -12.29
CA ASN A 70 9.57 -27.11 -12.62
C ASN A 70 9.54 -26.70 -14.10
N ALA A 71 9.27 -27.65 -15.00
CA ALA A 71 9.19 -27.38 -16.44
C ALA A 71 8.03 -26.43 -16.79
N GLU A 72 6.85 -26.68 -16.22
CA GLU A 72 5.68 -25.79 -16.37
C GLU A 72 5.97 -24.39 -15.82
N PHE A 73 6.59 -24.29 -14.65
CA PHE A 73 6.97 -23.01 -14.05
C PHE A 73 7.91 -22.22 -14.94
N ILE A 74 8.97 -22.85 -15.46
CA ILE A 74 9.96 -22.17 -16.33
C ILE A 74 9.32 -21.72 -17.64
N ALA A 75 8.45 -22.52 -18.24
CA ALA A 75 7.73 -22.16 -19.47
C ALA A 75 6.76 -20.99 -19.25
N ALA A 76 6.05 -20.97 -18.11
CA ALA A 76 5.17 -19.87 -17.73
C ALA A 76 5.94 -18.60 -17.35
N ALA A 77 7.06 -18.73 -16.63
CA ALA A 77 7.95 -17.64 -16.23
C ALA A 77 8.93 -17.24 -17.35
N ASN A 78 8.49 -17.36 -18.60
CA ASN A 78 9.27 -16.97 -19.77
C ASN A 78 9.56 -15.44 -19.77
N PRO A 79 10.51 -14.97 -20.60
CA PRO A 79 10.90 -13.57 -20.64
C PRO A 79 9.75 -12.62 -20.95
N ALA A 80 8.77 -13.02 -21.77
CA ALA A 80 7.61 -12.17 -22.08
C ALA A 80 6.75 -11.94 -20.84
N THR A 81 6.44 -13.01 -20.09
CA THR A 81 5.71 -12.93 -18.81
C THR A 81 6.47 -12.07 -17.79
N VAL A 82 7.78 -12.28 -17.64
CA VAL A 82 8.60 -11.50 -16.69
C VAL A 82 8.61 -10.02 -17.04
N LEU A 83 8.75 -9.66 -18.31
CA LEU A 83 8.71 -8.26 -18.75
C LEU A 83 7.35 -7.64 -18.50
N ALA A 84 6.25 -8.34 -18.80
CA ALA A 84 4.90 -7.86 -18.52
C ALA A 84 4.68 -7.61 -17.02
N LEU A 85 5.14 -8.51 -16.15
CA LEU A 85 5.06 -8.33 -14.69
C LEU A 85 5.87 -7.11 -14.21
N LEU A 86 7.04 -6.86 -14.79
CA LEU A 86 7.85 -5.69 -14.47
C LEU A 86 7.18 -4.38 -14.94
N ASP A 87 6.60 -4.38 -16.14
CA ASP A 87 5.83 -3.24 -16.66
C ASP A 87 4.61 -2.94 -15.78
N GLU A 88 3.88 -3.96 -15.35
CA GLU A 88 2.75 -3.80 -14.42
C GLU A 88 3.19 -3.24 -13.06
N LEU A 89 4.35 -3.68 -12.55
CA LEU A 89 4.89 -3.19 -11.29
C LEU A 89 5.27 -1.70 -11.39
N GLU A 90 5.99 -1.31 -12.45
CA GLU A 90 6.37 0.09 -12.70
C GLU A 90 5.14 1.00 -12.87
N ALA A 91 4.08 0.51 -13.53
CA ALA A 91 2.81 1.22 -13.66
C ALA A 91 2.10 1.41 -12.31
N LYS A 92 2.09 0.38 -11.46
CA LYS A 92 1.52 0.46 -10.10
C LYS A 92 2.31 1.44 -9.23
N ASP A 93 3.64 1.39 -9.26
CA ASP A 93 4.49 2.34 -8.51
C ASP A 93 4.24 3.79 -8.94
N SER A 94 4.09 4.02 -10.24
CA SER A 94 3.75 5.34 -10.79
C SER A 94 2.37 5.83 -10.32
N SER A 95 1.37 4.93 -10.30
CA SER A 95 0.03 5.24 -9.79
C SER A 95 0.06 5.58 -8.30
N ILE A 96 0.79 4.81 -7.49
CA ILE A 96 0.93 5.06 -6.04
C ILE A 96 1.58 6.43 -5.82
N SER A 97 2.65 6.75 -6.54
CA SER A 97 3.33 8.04 -6.44
C SER A 97 2.38 9.21 -6.75
N THR A 98 1.59 9.07 -7.81
CA THR A 98 0.58 10.08 -8.20
C THR A 98 -0.48 10.26 -7.11
N GLN A 99 -1.06 9.17 -6.60
CA GLN A 99 -2.05 9.22 -5.52
C GLN A 99 -1.48 9.85 -4.26
N GLN A 100 -0.24 9.52 -3.89
CA GLN A 100 0.42 10.13 -2.74
C GLN A 100 0.65 11.63 -2.93
N HIS A 101 0.95 12.08 -4.16
CA HIS A 101 1.08 13.50 -4.47
C HIS A 101 -0.27 14.24 -4.37
N GLU A 102 -1.34 13.65 -4.90
CA GLU A 102 -2.70 14.18 -4.81
C GLU A 102 -3.17 14.30 -3.36
N ILE A 103 -2.97 13.24 -2.54
CA ILE A 103 -3.31 13.26 -1.12
C ILE A 103 -2.58 14.39 -0.40
N ARG A 104 -1.27 14.56 -0.63
CA ARG A 104 -0.50 15.67 -0.02
C ARG A 104 -1.07 17.04 -0.43
N THR A 105 -1.42 17.20 -1.70
CA THR A 105 -2.00 18.45 -2.21
C THR A 105 -3.36 18.75 -1.57
N LEU A 106 -4.23 17.74 -1.48
CA LEU A 106 -5.55 17.87 -0.85
C LEU A 106 -5.44 18.17 0.65
N LEU A 107 -4.51 17.54 1.36
CA LEU A 107 -4.25 17.82 2.77
C LEU A 107 -3.83 19.27 3.00
N ASN A 108 -2.89 19.77 2.19
CA ASN A 108 -2.44 21.16 2.27
C ASN A 108 -3.58 22.15 1.96
N ALA A 109 -4.43 21.85 0.97
CA ALA A 109 -5.57 22.68 0.64
C ALA A 109 -6.62 22.69 1.76
N LEU A 110 -6.85 21.55 2.41
CA LEU A 110 -7.76 21.43 3.54
C LEU A 110 -7.23 22.22 4.74
N GLU A 111 -5.93 22.12 5.03
CA GLU A 111 -5.27 22.88 6.10
C GLU A 111 -5.45 24.40 5.88
N GLN A 112 -5.11 24.90 4.69
CA GLN A 112 -5.30 26.32 4.35
C GLN A 112 -6.76 26.75 4.43
N ALA A 113 -7.70 25.91 3.98
CA ALA A 113 -9.13 26.20 4.08
C ALA A 113 -9.60 26.26 5.54
N THR A 114 -9.10 25.37 6.41
CA THR A 114 -9.40 25.39 7.85
C THR A 114 -8.81 26.60 8.55
N GLU A 115 -7.56 26.98 8.23
CA GLU A 115 -6.92 28.18 8.74
C GLU A 115 -7.67 29.44 8.35
N LYS A 116 -8.02 29.56 7.06
CA LYS A 116 -8.82 30.68 6.55
C LYS A 116 -10.19 30.74 7.20
N ARG A 117 -10.87 29.60 7.36
CA ARG A 117 -12.14 29.54 8.08
C ARG A 117 -11.99 30.01 9.53
N ASN A 118 -10.91 29.63 10.22
CA ASN A 118 -10.67 30.07 11.58
C ASN A 118 -10.36 31.57 11.66
N SER A 119 -9.69 32.16 10.67
CA SER A 119 -9.42 33.61 10.63
C SER A 119 -10.66 34.44 10.26
N ASP A 120 -11.55 33.90 9.43
CA ASP A 120 -12.68 34.63 8.85
C ASP A 120 -13.92 34.67 9.76
N ILE A 121 -13.93 34.00 10.93
CA ILE A 121 -15.07 34.06 11.87
C ILE A 121 -14.83 35.21 12.87
N PRO A 122 -15.45 36.39 12.69
CA PRO A 122 -15.23 37.53 13.57
C PRO A 122 -15.97 37.28 14.89
N GLY A 123 -15.25 37.33 16.01
CA GLY A 123 -15.83 37.16 17.34
C GLY A 123 -15.94 35.73 17.84
N GLN A 124 -15.35 34.73 17.15
CA GLN A 124 -15.22 33.39 17.71
C GLN A 124 -14.19 33.38 18.84
N LYS A 125 -14.70 33.52 20.06
CA LYS A 125 -13.90 33.44 21.29
C LYS A 125 -13.24 32.06 21.37
N ARG A 126 -11.94 32.00 21.68
CA ARG A 126 -11.20 30.74 21.81
C ARG A 126 -11.76 29.93 22.98
N LEU A 127 -11.96 28.61 22.81
CA LEU A 127 -12.27 27.73 23.93
C LEU A 127 -11.04 27.66 24.85
N ILE A 128 -11.20 28.08 26.10
CA ILE A 128 -10.13 28.10 27.11
C ILE A 128 -10.32 27.02 28.17
N GLY A 129 -11.48 26.36 28.24
CA GLY A 129 -11.67 25.28 29.21
C GLY A 129 -13.08 24.73 29.24
N TRP A 130 -13.33 23.85 30.20
CA TRP A 130 -14.62 23.24 30.46
C TRP A 130 -14.95 23.42 31.94
N ARG A 131 -16.16 23.90 32.28
CA ARG A 131 -16.66 23.98 33.65
C ARG A 131 -16.99 22.57 34.13
N ALA A 132 -16.35 22.12 35.20
CA ALA A 132 -16.70 20.87 35.90
C ALA A 132 -18.02 21.03 36.69
N SER A 133 -18.59 19.95 37.22
CA SER A 133 -19.90 19.93 37.89
C SER A 133 -19.99 20.78 39.17
N ASP A 134 -18.86 21.13 39.78
CA ASP A 134 -18.69 21.82 41.08
C ASP A 134 -18.05 23.23 40.95
N TYR A 135 -18.16 23.84 39.77
CA TYR A 135 -17.61 25.14 39.33
C TYR A 135 -18.00 26.42 40.11
N THR A 136 -18.54 26.32 41.33
CA THR A 136 -18.85 27.51 42.16
C THR A 136 -17.60 28.31 42.52
N ASP A 137 -16.43 27.67 42.53
CA ASP A 137 -15.16 28.32 42.86
C ASP A 137 -14.55 29.08 41.66
N GLU A 138 -14.85 28.63 40.44
CA GLU A 138 -14.33 29.16 39.18
C GLU A 138 -15.19 30.28 38.58
N THR A 139 -16.39 30.51 39.11
CA THR A 139 -17.32 31.57 38.68
C THR A 139 -17.17 32.85 39.50
N SER A 140 -17.29 33.99 38.82
CA SER A 140 -17.40 35.32 39.45
C SER A 140 -18.82 35.64 39.92
N ASP A 141 -19.82 34.88 39.46
CA ASP A 141 -21.23 34.96 39.88
C ASP A 141 -21.76 33.56 40.26
N PRO A 142 -21.80 33.25 41.58
CA PRO A 142 -22.25 31.96 42.08
C PRO A 142 -23.75 31.69 41.92
N GLU A 143 -24.59 32.72 41.86
CA GLU A 143 -26.05 32.56 41.75
C GLU A 143 -26.46 32.21 40.31
N LEU A 144 -25.80 32.82 39.32
CA LEU A 144 -25.98 32.46 37.92
C LEU A 144 -25.53 31.01 37.64
N ALA A 145 -24.42 30.58 38.26
CA ALA A 145 -23.88 29.23 38.14
C ALA A 145 -24.84 28.15 38.67
N LYS A 146 -25.52 28.38 39.80
CA LYS A 146 -26.49 27.42 40.34
C LYS A 146 -27.65 27.10 39.39
N ASN A 147 -28.07 28.08 38.58
CA ASN A 147 -29.16 27.89 37.61
C ASN A 147 -28.76 27.02 36.41
N TRP A 148 -27.48 26.96 36.05
CA TRP A 148 -26.99 26.18 34.91
C TRP A 148 -26.61 24.74 35.28
N ALA A 149 -26.17 24.51 36.53
CA ALA A 149 -25.79 23.19 37.03
C ALA A 149 -26.91 22.14 36.94
N ALA A 150 -28.17 22.58 36.98
CA ALA A 150 -29.33 21.70 36.87
C ALA A 150 -29.61 21.21 35.43
N ALA A 151 -29.03 21.82 34.41
CA ALA A 151 -29.39 21.57 33.00
C ALA A 151 -28.29 20.88 32.17
N ILE A 152 -27.00 21.08 32.49
CA ILE A 152 -25.87 20.58 31.68
C ILE A 152 -24.70 20.20 32.60
N GLY A 153 -24.17 18.97 32.45
CA GLY A 153 -23.10 18.44 33.32
C GLY A 153 -21.70 19.01 33.10
N VAL A 154 -21.43 19.58 31.91
CA VAL A 154 -20.14 20.23 31.57
C VAL A 154 -20.40 21.37 30.57
N LEU A 155 -19.94 22.58 30.86
CA LEU A 155 -20.14 23.77 30.00
C LEU A 155 -18.81 24.30 29.44
N PRO A 156 -18.69 24.58 28.13
CA PRO A 156 -17.47 25.19 27.59
C PRO A 156 -17.27 26.62 28.12
N ILE A 157 -16.01 27.02 28.32
CA ILE A 157 -15.58 28.37 28.71
C ILE A 157 -14.81 28.97 27.55
N PHE A 158 -15.24 30.15 27.12
CA PHE A 158 -14.61 30.87 26.02
C PHE A 158 -13.85 32.12 26.50
N GLU A 159 -12.86 32.57 25.74
CA GLU A 159 -12.09 33.78 26.02
C GLU A 159 -12.99 35.01 26.19
N GLY A 160 -12.82 35.77 27.28
CA GLY A 160 -13.68 36.91 27.60
C GLY A 160 -15.10 36.52 28.07
N ASP A 161 -15.27 35.32 28.62
CA ASP A 161 -16.45 34.94 29.39
C ASP A 161 -16.49 35.74 30.71
N VAL A 162 -17.56 36.51 30.92
CA VAL A 162 -17.70 37.40 32.09
C VAL A 162 -17.96 36.64 33.39
N ASN A 163 -18.33 35.36 33.29
CA ASN A 163 -18.71 34.50 34.40
C ASN A 163 -17.64 33.46 34.72
N THR A 164 -16.37 33.69 34.35
CA THR A 164 -15.23 32.86 34.76
C THR A 164 -14.12 33.70 35.38
N LYS A 165 -13.42 33.13 36.36
CA LYS A 165 -12.18 33.68 36.92
C LYS A 165 -10.93 33.25 36.15
N LEU A 166 -11.07 32.31 35.20
CA LEU A 166 -9.96 31.81 34.39
C LEU A 166 -9.51 32.88 33.39
N SER A 167 -8.23 33.22 33.40
CA SER A 167 -7.64 34.12 32.42
C SER A 167 -7.02 33.33 31.26
N ALA A 168 -7.09 33.87 30.04
CA ALA A 168 -6.51 33.24 28.84
C ALA A 168 -4.98 33.04 28.95
N ALA A 169 -4.31 33.73 29.88
CA ALA A 169 -2.86 33.69 30.07
C ALA A 169 -2.36 32.46 30.88
N GLY A 170 -3.25 31.72 31.55
CA GLY A 170 -2.88 30.65 32.49
C GLY A 170 -2.71 29.24 31.89
N ILE A 171 -3.00 29.05 30.61
CA ILE A 171 -3.02 27.73 29.97
C ILE A 171 -1.90 27.66 28.93
N LYS A 172 -0.65 27.66 29.41
CA LYS A 172 0.46 27.06 28.66
C LYS A 172 0.57 25.63 29.18
N GLY A 173 0.38 24.67 28.27
CA GLY A 173 0.41 23.25 28.59
C GLY A 173 1.73 22.83 29.23
N GLU A 174 1.60 22.02 30.27
CA GLU A 174 2.56 20.96 30.58
C GLU A 174 2.24 19.73 29.70
#